data_AF-A0A021VN47-F1
#
_entry.id   AF-A0A021VN47-F1
#
_cell.length_a   1.000
_cell.length_b   1.000
_cell.length_c   1.000
_cell.angle_alpha   90.00
_cell.angle_beta   90.00
_cell.angle_gamma   90.00
#
_symmetry.space_group_name_H-M   'P 1'
#
loop_
_entity.id
_entity.type
_entity.pdbx_description
1 polymer ?
#
loop_
_entity_poly.entity_id
_entity_poly.type
_entity_poly.pdbx_seq_one_letter_code
_entity_poly.pdbx_strand_id
1 'polypeptide(L)'
;MIISGVPYAVLEVDGHEPTGLGDFDGTTQLVVEGSTGRHVLMGEGCMVDGTLRFHEKTPPDGKDVRTWAVHHDDDGAFRAETV
;
A
#
# COMPACT_ATOMS: atom_id res chain seq x y z
N MET A 1 -13.70 -4.80 4.21
CA MET A 1 -13.67 -5.55 2.93
C MET A 1 -12.99 -4.67 1.91
N ILE A 2 -12.02 -5.20 1.17
CA ILE A 2 -11.30 -4.47 0.12
C ILE A 2 -11.86 -4.88 -1.25
N ILE A 3 -12.17 -3.88 -2.09
CA ILE A 3 -12.61 -4.05 -3.47
C ILE A 3 -11.38 -4.00 -4.37
N SER A 4 -11.24 -4.99 -5.25
CA SER A 4 -10.11 -5.05 -6.18
C SER A 4 -10.30 -4.12 -7.37
N GLY A 5 -9.20 -3.58 -7.91
CA GLY A 5 -9.20 -2.72 -9.10
C GLY A 5 -9.76 -1.31 -8.86
N VAL A 6 -9.75 -0.85 -7.59
CA VAL A 6 -10.17 0.49 -7.19
C VAL A 6 -9.04 1.11 -6.37
N PRO A 7 -8.69 2.39 -6.61
CA PRO A 7 -7.65 3.05 -5.85
C PRO A 7 -8.09 3.37 -4.42
N TYR A 8 -7.17 3.19 -3.48
CA TYR A 8 -7.27 3.61 -2.09
C TYR A 8 -6.18 4.65 -1.83
N ALA A 9 -6.51 5.75 -1.16
CA ALA A 9 -5.52 6.74 -0.73
C ALA A 9 -4.65 6.15 0.38
N VAL A 10 -3.34 6.25 0.27
CA VAL A 10 -2.41 5.92 1.35
C VAL A 10 -2.31 7.12 2.27
N LEU A 11 -2.73 6.95 3.52
CA LEU A 11 -2.73 8.01 4.53
C LEU A 11 -1.48 7.96 5.40
N GLU A 12 -1.02 6.76 5.76
CA GLU A 12 0.13 6.57 6.64
C GLU A 12 0.97 5.37 6.18
N VAL A 13 2.28 5.50 6.35
CA VAL A 13 3.31 4.46 6.24
C VAL A 13 4.05 4.43 7.57
N ASP A 14 4.05 3.29 8.26
CA ASP A 14 4.63 3.13 9.61
C ASP A 14 4.25 4.24 10.62
N GLY A 15 3.02 4.75 10.50
CA GLY A 15 2.45 5.76 11.40
C GLY A 15 2.80 7.22 11.06
N HIS A 16 3.42 7.49 9.91
CA HIS A 16 3.64 8.85 9.40
C HIS A 16 3.07 9.04 8.00
N GLU A 17 2.83 10.28 7.60
CA GLU A 17 2.40 10.60 6.23
C GLU A 17 3.53 10.25 5.24
N PRO A 18 3.24 9.58 4.12
CA PRO A 18 4.26 9.24 3.12
C PRO A 18 4.83 10.50 2.46
N THR A 19 6.14 10.54 2.34
CA THR A 19 6.90 11.63 1.72
C THR A 19 7.60 11.20 0.43
N GLY A 20 7.73 9.90 0.20
CA GLY A 20 8.35 9.33 -0.98
C GLY A 20 8.13 7.82 -1.09
N LEU A 21 8.39 7.25 -2.28
CA LEU A 21 8.29 5.80 -2.49
C LEU A 21 9.27 4.99 -1.60
N GLY A 22 10.36 5.61 -1.14
CA GLY A 22 11.32 4.99 -0.25
C GLY A 22 10.76 4.66 1.14
N ASP A 23 9.68 5.31 1.57
CA ASP A 23 9.03 5.05 2.86
C ASP A 23 8.40 3.64 2.89
N PHE A 24 8.11 3.09 1.73
CA PHE A 24 7.40 1.82 1.58
C PHE A 24 8.36 0.62 1.45
N ASP A 25 9.68 0.84 1.38
CA ASP A 25 10.65 -0.21 1.10
C ASP A 25 10.80 -1.18 2.29
N GLY A 26 10.74 -2.48 2.00
CA GLY A 26 10.80 -3.53 3.00
C GLY A 26 9.48 -3.75 3.74
N THR A 27 9.56 -4.34 4.94
CA THR A 27 8.39 -4.67 5.74
C THR A 27 7.82 -3.41 6.40
N THR A 28 6.59 -3.03 6.02
CA THR A 28 5.95 -1.80 6.49
C THR A 28 4.45 -2.01 6.75
N GLN A 29 3.87 -1.14 7.57
CA GLN A 29 2.44 -1.02 7.78
C GLN A 29 1.87 0.15 6.98
N LEU A 30 0.83 -0.10 6.19
CA LEU A 30 0.09 0.94 5.48
C LEU A 30 -1.27 1.18 6.12
N VAL A 31 -1.67 2.45 6.16
CA VAL A 31 -3.05 2.84 6.36
C VAL A 31 -3.59 3.34 5.03
N VAL A 32 -4.65 2.71 4.55
CA VAL A 32 -5.31 3.10 3.30
C VAL A 32 -6.79 3.43 3.53
N GLU A 33 -7.32 4.38 2.77
CA GLU A 33 -8.74 4.74 2.79
C GLU A 33 -9.33 4.73 1.38
N GLY A 34 -10.48 4.07 1.24
CA GLY A 34 -11.22 4.03 -0.01
C GLY A 34 -12.71 3.97 0.25
N SER A 35 -13.48 3.57 -0.77
CA SER A 35 -14.95 3.54 -0.71
C SER A 35 -15.52 2.60 0.36
N THR A 36 -14.71 1.65 0.85
CA THR A 36 -15.09 0.71 1.92
C THR A 36 -14.57 1.09 3.30
N GLY A 37 -14.02 2.31 3.44
CA GLY A 37 -13.46 2.84 4.68
C GLY A 37 -11.95 2.65 4.80
N ARG A 38 -11.44 2.86 6.03
CA ARG A 38 -10.03 2.77 6.41
C ARG A 38 -9.63 1.31 6.68
N HIS A 39 -8.50 0.88 6.12
CA HIS A 39 -7.90 -0.44 6.33
C HIS A 39 -6.44 -0.29 6.75
N VAL A 40 -5.98 -1.23 7.58
CA VAL A 40 -4.57 -1.36 7.96
C VAL A 40 -4.02 -2.59 7.26
N LEU A 41 -2.97 -2.40 6.47
CA LEU A 41 -2.30 -3.44 5.71
C LEU A 41 -0.91 -3.67 6.30
N MET A 42 -0.52 -4.92 6.44
CA MET A 42 0.84 -5.32 6.80
C MET A 42 1.44 -6.02 5.59
N GLY A 43 2.68 -5.73 5.25
CA GLY A 43 3.25 -6.31 4.05
C GLY A 43 4.67 -5.87 3.77
N GLU A 44 5.12 -6.15 2.55
CA GLU A 44 6.45 -5.82 2.07
C GLU A 44 6.35 -5.00 0.79
N GLY A 45 6.91 -3.79 0.79
CA GLY A 45 7.06 -2.99 -0.41
C GLY A 45 8.39 -3.25 -1.10
N CYS A 46 8.36 -3.30 -2.42
CA CYS A 46 9.52 -3.50 -3.27
C CYS A 46 9.35 -2.74 -4.59
N MET A 47 10.41 -2.09 -5.05
CA MET A 47 10.43 -1.43 -6.37
C MET A 47 10.65 -2.46 -7.48
N VAL A 48 9.67 -2.58 -8.38
CA VAL A 48 9.72 -3.45 -9.56
C VAL A 48 9.46 -2.62 -10.81
N ASP A 49 10.44 -2.56 -11.71
CA ASP A 49 10.36 -1.81 -12.98
C ASP A 49 9.89 -0.35 -12.82
N GLY A 50 10.35 0.32 -11.75
CA GLY A 50 10.00 1.71 -11.45
C GLY A 50 8.60 1.90 -10.83
N THR A 51 7.87 0.81 -10.56
CA THR A 51 6.61 0.83 -9.82
C THR A 51 6.80 0.20 -8.45
N LEU A 52 6.28 0.84 -7.41
CA LEU A 52 6.26 0.25 -6.08
C LEU A 52 5.17 -0.84 -6.01
N ARG A 53 5.58 -2.06 -5.69
CA ARG A 53 4.69 -3.20 -5.43
C ARG A 53 4.68 -3.48 -3.94
N PHE A 54 3.51 -3.45 -3.33
CA PHE A 54 3.32 -3.82 -1.93
C PHE A 54 2.60 -5.16 -1.84
N HIS A 55 3.26 -6.15 -1.26
CA HIS A 55 2.73 -7.48 -1.04
C HIS A 55 2.12 -7.54 0.36
N GLU A 56 0.79 -7.46 0.44
CA GLU A 56 0.06 -7.59 1.70
C GLU A 56 0.19 -9.03 2.21
N LYS A 57 0.58 -9.17 3.48
CA LYS A 57 0.81 -10.44 4.15
C LYS A 57 -0.19 -10.65 5.29
N THR A 58 -0.73 -11.86 5.43
CA THR A 58 -1.45 -12.22 6.65
C THR A 58 -0.46 -12.43 7.80
N PRO A 59 -0.75 -11.88 8.99
CA PRO A 59 -0.14 -12.36 10.22
C PRO A 59 -0.77 -13.70 10.65
N PRO A 60 -0.02 -14.62 11.28
CA PRO A 60 1.42 -14.56 11.57
C PRO A 60 2.30 -15.24 10.51
N ASP A 61 1.69 -15.88 9.52
CA ASP A 61 2.33 -16.80 8.58
C ASP A 61 3.00 -16.12 7.38
N GLY A 62 2.76 -14.82 7.18
CA GLY A 62 3.41 -14.02 6.15
C GLY A 62 2.93 -14.33 4.73
N LYS A 63 1.79 -15.04 4.60
CA LYS A 63 1.24 -15.44 3.30
C LYS A 63 0.76 -14.20 2.54
N ASP A 64 1.18 -14.09 1.28
CA ASP A 64 0.70 -13.03 0.40
C ASP A 64 -0.81 -13.19 0.14
N VAL A 65 -1.55 -12.14 0.47
CA VAL A 65 -3.01 -12.05 0.32
C VAL A 65 -3.36 -11.31 -0.96
N ARG A 66 -2.72 -10.15 -1.17
CA ARG A 66 -2.95 -9.24 -2.29
C ARG A 66 -1.64 -8.57 -2.65
N THR A 67 -1.46 -8.30 -3.94
CA THR A 67 -0.42 -7.38 -4.40
C THR A 67 -1.08 -6.04 -4.70
N TRP A 68 -0.40 -4.98 -4.34
CA TRP A 68 -0.83 -3.60 -4.53
C TRP A 68 0.21 -2.89 -5.40
N ALA A 69 -0.23 -2.17 -6.43
CA ALA A 69 0.59 -1.19 -7.10
C ALA A 69 0.37 0.16 -6.42
N VAL A 70 1.46 0.78 -5.97
CA VAL A 70 1.42 2.10 -5.33
C VAL A 70 1.98 3.13 -6.30
N HIS A 71 1.22 4.19 -6.50
CA HIS A 71 1.52 5.28 -7.42
C HIS A 71 1.50 6.61 -6.68
N HIS A 72 2.34 7.53 -7.13
CA HIS A 72 2.31 8.92 -6.72
C HIS A 72 1.51 9.69 -7.76
N ASP A 73 0.42 10.31 -7.35
CA ASP A 73 -0.43 11.13 -8.21
C ASP A 73 0.17 12.54 -8.39
N ASP A 74 -0.36 13.27 -9.38
CA ASP A 74 0.07 14.65 -9.69
C ASP A 74 -0.23 15.65 -8.55
N ASP A 75 -1.12 15.30 -7.62
CA ASP A 75 -1.49 16.12 -6.44
C ASP A 75 -0.57 15.91 -5.23
N GLY A 76 0.43 15.02 -5.35
CA GLY A 76 1.33 14.68 -4.26
C GLY A 76 0.83 13.56 -3.34
N ALA A 77 -0.38 13.03 -3.59
CA ALA A 77 -0.92 11.92 -2.81
C ALA A 77 -0.42 10.57 -3.34
N PHE A 78 -0.38 9.58 -2.46
CA PHE A 78 -0.09 8.20 -2.83
C PHE A 78 -1.39 7.40 -2.93
N ARG A 79 -1.53 6.60 -3.98
CA ARG A 79 -2.66 5.69 -4.18
C ARG A 79 -2.19 4.26 -4.34
N ALA A 80 -2.90 3.34 -3.70
CA ALA A 80 -2.69 1.91 -3.81
C ALA A 80 -3.88 1.25 -4.51
N GLU A 81 -3.61 0.41 -5.51
CA GLU A 81 -4.61 -0.39 -6.22
C GLU A 81 -4.18 -1.86 -6.24
N THR A 82 -5.12 -2.78 -6.00
CA THR A 82 -4.81 -4.21 -6.07
C THR A 82 -4.61 -4.67 -7.52
N VAL A 83 -3.59 -5.48 -7.75
CA VAL A 83 -3.16 -5.96 -9.08
C VAL A 83 -2.97 -7.47 -9.13
#